data_AF-A0A930HLT8-F1
#
_entry.id   AF-A0A930HLT8-F1
#
_cell.length_a   1.000
_cell.length_b   1.000
_cell.length_c   1.000
_cell.angle_alpha   90.00
_cell.angle_beta   90.00
_cell.angle_gamma   90.00
#
_symmetry.space_group_name_H-M   'P 1'
#
loop_
_entity.id
_entity.type
_entity.pdbx_description
1 polymer ?
#
loop_
_entity_poly.entity_id
_entity_poly.type
_entity_poly.pdbx_seq_one_letter_code
_entity_poly.pdbx_strand_id
1 'polypeptide(L)'
;MKKLRLIHSFLLLLLAIGMHATEPISGFFRIKNAHTRPDGKLYVQVTGKYQAQPNQTVDAVKTQPGSVIQLEAKWDNAKSRYTITTLRSQGVDVVNGYLLQGLKLVKENINQKIQDKLGNGFAANIAKTAWETQILAKWDLDMHLEKTATTGGLEAYYMFATVPSMQPIVDFYKTYSWIAGTQIDNALAGYPELLAGLKNGNADAVWKAVEQYAVQAIANRFGVTSDLAILVKSYVDAGRVNHGHTYYLMEGALDRITENGRNINKYREGEAKFNFCNNNATSEYGPELADVGEAAKWIIEPVKDNAADYFGVAPVSKMKGKNGKYFTSLYTDFPMQIVDNMNAYIVESIGTTGSEKGYAQCTKIASQGDIIPAGTPIVLECETTQSFSNRLLPIANTDAAPTNNILKGVFFDEAKATIETGGKTVRVFNINPKTTVRNPIGFYRYSGTTIKGNKAFLLVDAKTSGAKLDGYDMEEDGMVNGINEVTSEAIVTDANAVYYDLQGRRVERPGRGIYIVNGKKVIIK
;
A
#
# COMPACT_ATOMS: atom_id res chain seq x y z
N MET A 1 -1.00 -23.37 59.82
CA MET A 1 -1.26 -22.01 59.29
C MET A 1 0.00 -21.19 58.92
N LYS A 2 1.15 -21.30 59.60
CA LYS A 2 2.39 -20.57 59.21
C LYS A 2 3.12 -21.10 57.95
N LYS A 3 3.05 -22.40 57.65
CA LYS A 3 3.64 -22.98 56.41
C LYS A 3 2.85 -22.67 55.12
N LEU A 4 1.55 -22.36 55.22
CA LEU A 4 0.71 -22.04 54.05
C LEU A 4 0.91 -20.59 53.57
N ARG A 5 1.35 -19.68 54.47
CA ARG A 5 1.66 -18.28 54.13
C ARG A 5 3.01 -18.13 53.42
N LEU A 6 4.00 -18.99 53.70
CA LEU A 6 5.31 -18.93 53.03
C LEU A 6 5.22 -19.37 51.55
N ILE A 7 4.34 -20.33 51.23
CA ILE A 7 4.11 -20.79 49.85
C ILE A 7 3.35 -19.73 49.03
N HIS A 8 2.39 -19.02 49.64
CA HIS A 8 1.72 -17.89 48.97
C HIS A 8 2.68 -16.71 48.75
N SER A 9 3.60 -16.44 49.69
CA SER A 9 4.64 -15.42 49.49
C SER A 9 5.67 -15.81 48.43
N PHE A 10 6.00 -17.10 48.27
CA PHE A 10 6.88 -17.59 47.20
C PHE A 10 6.18 -17.61 45.82
N LEU A 11 4.88 -17.89 45.76
CA LEU A 11 4.10 -17.82 44.51
C LEU A 11 3.88 -16.38 44.04
N LEU A 12 3.69 -15.43 44.98
CA LEU A 12 3.66 -13.99 44.68
C LEU A 12 5.03 -13.43 44.30
N LEU A 13 6.14 -13.99 44.81
CA LEU A 13 7.49 -13.62 44.35
C LEU A 13 7.83 -14.18 42.96
N LEU A 14 7.23 -15.30 42.55
CA LEU A 14 7.36 -15.87 41.20
C LEU A 14 6.42 -15.23 40.17
N LEU A 15 5.36 -14.54 40.60
CA LEU A 15 4.53 -13.67 39.75
C LEU A 15 5.12 -12.25 39.61
N ALA A 16 6.14 -11.90 40.39
CA ALA A 16 6.89 -10.64 40.27
C ALA A 16 8.24 -10.79 39.52
N ILE A 17 8.52 -11.98 38.98
CA ILE A 17 9.45 -12.19 37.87
C ILE A 17 8.65 -12.67 36.66
N GLY A 18 7.48 -12.06 36.45
CA GLY A 18 6.97 -11.93 35.10
C GLY A 18 7.97 -11.06 34.36
N MET A 19 8.95 -11.69 33.71
CA MET A 19 9.55 -11.18 32.49
C MET A 19 8.36 -10.63 31.70
N HIS A 20 8.16 -9.30 31.71
CA HIS A 20 7.06 -8.68 30.99
C HIS A 20 7.23 -9.17 29.56
N ALA A 21 6.38 -10.11 29.13
CA ALA A 21 6.42 -10.59 27.77
C ALA A 21 6.03 -9.38 26.95
N THR A 22 7.01 -8.72 26.34
CA THR A 22 6.76 -7.55 25.52
C THR A 22 5.83 -8.00 24.41
N GLU A 23 4.62 -7.42 24.36
CA GLU A 23 3.59 -7.87 23.44
C GLU A 23 4.07 -7.69 21.98
N PRO A 24 3.67 -8.61 21.07
CA PRO A 24 3.93 -8.42 19.65
C PRO A 24 3.27 -7.13 19.17
N ILE A 25 3.92 -6.45 18.23
CA ILE A 25 3.30 -5.31 17.55
C ILE A 25 2.48 -5.87 16.40
N SER A 26 1.19 -5.56 16.35
CA SER A 26 0.26 -6.06 15.34
C SER A 26 -0.83 -5.04 15.04
N GLY A 27 -1.16 -4.84 13.77
CA GLY A 27 -2.23 -3.95 13.34
C GLY A 27 -1.82 -2.87 12.34
N PHE A 28 -2.56 -1.76 12.35
CA PHE A 28 -2.43 -0.67 11.39
C PHE A 28 -1.97 0.61 12.08
N PHE A 29 -0.90 1.18 11.57
CA PHE A 29 -0.19 2.29 12.20
C PHE A 29 0.14 3.37 11.19
N ARG A 30 0.44 4.55 11.72
CA ARG A 30 1.23 5.58 11.07
C ARG A 30 2.63 5.56 11.66
N ILE A 31 3.63 5.75 10.81
CA ILE A 31 5.01 5.90 11.24
C ILE A 31 5.36 7.38 11.20
N LYS A 32 5.80 7.91 12.33
CA LYS A 32 6.11 9.32 12.53
C LYS A 32 7.56 9.46 12.96
N ASN A 33 8.29 10.40 12.37
CA ASN A 33 9.62 10.74 12.86
C ASN A 33 9.52 11.55 14.17
N ALA A 34 10.39 11.27 15.14
CA ALA A 34 10.39 12.00 16.41
C ALA A 34 10.95 13.42 16.28
N HIS A 35 11.81 13.67 15.29
CA HIS A 35 12.30 15.01 14.98
C HIS A 35 11.20 15.87 14.39
N THR A 36 10.91 17.00 15.05
CA THR A 36 9.85 17.91 14.61
C THR A 36 10.41 18.98 13.68
N ARG A 37 10.01 18.92 12.41
CA ARG A 37 10.40 19.89 11.39
C ARG A 37 9.54 21.17 11.44
N PRO A 38 10.08 22.31 10.99
CA PRO A 38 9.31 23.55 10.85
C PRO A 38 8.12 23.45 9.88
N ASP A 39 8.22 22.59 8.86
CA ASP A 39 7.15 22.38 7.86
C ASP A 39 6.03 21.43 8.34
N GLY A 40 6.16 20.86 9.55
CA GLY A 40 5.20 19.94 10.14
C GLY A 40 5.09 18.58 9.44
N LYS A 41 5.97 18.27 8.48
CA LYS A 41 5.99 16.98 7.77
C LYS A 41 6.78 15.96 8.57
N LEU A 42 6.10 14.96 9.12
CA LEU A 42 6.70 14.00 10.06
C LEU A 42 6.34 12.56 9.70
N TYR A 43 5.29 12.37 8.91
CA TYR A 43 4.68 11.07 8.73
C TYR A 43 5.07 10.44 7.41
N VAL A 44 5.34 9.13 7.49
CA VAL A 44 5.67 8.29 6.34
C VAL A 44 4.45 8.12 5.44
N GLN A 45 4.67 8.31 4.15
CA GLN A 45 3.73 7.99 3.09
C GLN A 45 4.42 7.13 2.05
N VAL A 46 3.80 5.99 1.72
CA VAL A 46 4.16 5.15 0.58
C VAL A 46 3.50 5.73 -0.67
N THR A 47 4.31 6.08 -1.66
CA THR A 47 3.86 6.71 -2.92
C THR A 47 4.21 5.92 -4.17
N GLY A 48 4.99 4.85 -4.02
CA GLY A 48 5.32 3.96 -5.13
C GLY A 48 5.91 2.63 -4.63
N LYS A 49 6.12 1.71 -5.57
CA LYS A 49 6.64 0.35 -5.29
C LYS A 49 7.93 0.34 -4.48
N TYR A 50 8.81 1.31 -4.73
CA TYR A 50 10.10 1.47 -4.04
C TYR A 50 10.26 2.90 -3.50
N GLN A 51 9.14 3.57 -3.20
CA GLN A 51 9.14 4.98 -2.80
C GLN A 51 8.24 5.20 -1.59
N ALA A 52 8.87 5.64 -0.51
CA ALA A 52 8.19 6.15 0.67
C ALA A 52 9.03 7.29 1.25
N GLN A 53 8.40 8.28 1.90
CA GLN A 53 9.11 9.38 2.56
C GLN A 53 8.33 9.90 3.78
N PRO A 54 9.00 10.41 4.83
CA PRO A 54 8.36 11.03 6.01
C PRO A 54 7.83 12.46 5.72
N ASN A 55 7.13 12.64 4.60
CA ASN A 55 6.84 13.96 4.03
C ASN A 55 5.39 14.44 4.21
N GLN A 56 4.60 13.81 5.09
CA GLN A 56 3.21 14.18 5.36
C GLN A 56 3.02 14.88 6.71
N THR A 57 2.07 15.82 6.74
CA THR A 57 1.64 16.49 7.97
C THR A 57 0.60 15.66 8.72
N VAL A 58 0.38 16.00 9.99
CA VAL A 58 -0.64 15.36 10.86
C VAL A 58 -2.05 15.41 10.27
N ASP A 59 -2.39 16.45 9.50
CA ASP A 59 -3.71 16.57 8.89
C ASP A 59 -3.80 15.83 7.55
N ALA A 60 -2.72 15.80 6.76
CA ALA A 60 -2.71 15.09 5.48
C ALA A 60 -2.95 13.58 5.67
N VAL A 61 -2.28 12.97 6.65
CA VAL A 61 -2.35 11.52 6.90
C VAL A 61 -3.73 11.00 7.33
N LYS A 62 -4.66 11.89 7.71
CA LYS A 62 -6.04 11.51 8.03
C LYS A 62 -6.83 11.04 6.80
N THR A 63 -6.34 11.33 5.58
CA THR A 63 -7.04 11.00 4.33
C THR A 63 -6.18 10.30 3.30
N GLN A 64 -4.91 10.01 3.60
CA GLN A 64 -3.96 9.43 2.66
C GLN A 64 -3.77 7.93 2.94
N PRO A 65 -4.26 7.02 2.07
CA PRO A 65 -4.16 5.58 2.29
C PRO A 65 -2.72 5.09 2.46
N GLY A 66 -1.75 5.67 1.74
CA GLY A 66 -0.34 5.28 1.86
C GLY A 66 0.34 5.68 3.16
N SER A 67 -0.35 6.38 4.06
CA SER A 67 0.13 6.63 5.43
C SER A 67 -0.28 5.54 6.42
N VAL A 68 -1.23 4.69 6.03
CA VAL A 68 -1.67 3.54 6.82
C VAL A 68 -0.76 2.36 6.48
N ILE A 69 -0.05 1.85 7.49
CA ILE A 69 0.96 0.81 7.36
C ILE A 69 0.55 -0.36 8.25
N GLN A 70 0.37 -1.52 7.66
CA GLN A 70 0.27 -2.76 8.40
C GLN A 70 1.66 -3.16 8.90
N LEU A 71 1.79 -3.33 10.22
CA LEU A 71 3.02 -3.73 10.87
C LEU A 71 2.76 -4.94 11.76
N GLU A 72 3.52 -6.00 11.51
CA GLU A 72 3.59 -7.17 12.38
C GLU A 72 5.04 -7.34 12.81
N ALA A 73 5.30 -7.40 14.12
CA ALA A 73 6.63 -7.59 14.66
C ALA A 73 6.63 -8.50 15.90
N LYS A 74 7.57 -9.44 15.94
CA LYS A 74 7.73 -10.42 17.03
C LYS A 74 8.89 -10.03 17.93
N TRP A 75 8.66 -10.06 19.23
CA TRP A 75 9.70 -9.78 20.22
C TRP A 75 10.70 -10.95 20.32
N ASP A 76 12.00 -10.64 20.23
CA ASP A 76 13.10 -11.55 20.50
C ASP A 76 13.70 -11.23 21.88
N ASN A 77 13.40 -12.09 22.86
CA ASN A 77 13.91 -11.95 24.24
C ASN A 77 15.43 -12.00 24.32
N ALA A 78 16.10 -12.80 23.48
CA ALA A 78 17.55 -12.98 23.56
C ALA A 78 18.29 -11.73 23.06
N LYS A 79 17.74 -11.07 22.05
CA LYS A 79 18.33 -9.86 21.45
C LYS A 79 17.71 -8.55 21.94
N SER A 80 16.66 -8.60 22.76
CA SER A 80 15.93 -7.44 23.29
C SER A 80 15.46 -6.48 22.20
N ARG A 81 14.94 -7.02 21.09
CA ARG A 81 14.46 -6.27 19.94
C ARG A 81 13.31 -6.98 19.27
N TYR A 82 12.55 -6.28 18.45
CA TYR A 82 11.56 -6.88 17.57
C TYR A 82 12.17 -7.28 16.22
N THR A 83 11.69 -8.38 15.66
CA THR A 83 11.86 -8.72 14.25
C THR A 83 10.57 -8.43 13.50
N ILE A 84 10.66 -7.59 12.47
CA ILE A 84 9.53 -7.22 11.63
C ILE A 84 9.21 -8.39 10.69
N THR A 85 7.99 -8.89 10.76
CA THR A 85 7.52 -10.00 9.92
C THR A 85 6.59 -9.55 8.79
N THR A 86 5.97 -8.38 8.94
CA THR A 86 5.17 -7.73 7.89
C THR A 86 5.36 -6.23 7.98
N LEU A 87 5.66 -5.60 6.84
CA LEU A 87 5.66 -4.15 6.69
C LEU A 87 5.01 -3.83 5.35
N ARG A 88 3.71 -3.53 5.38
CA ARG A 88 2.88 -3.46 4.18
C ARG A 88 2.06 -2.18 4.10
N SER A 89 2.04 -1.56 2.92
CA SER A 89 1.11 -0.48 2.57
C SER A 89 1.01 -0.37 1.05
N GLN A 90 -0.15 0.07 0.54
CA GLN A 90 -0.39 0.28 -0.89
C GLN A 90 -0.09 -0.96 -1.76
N GLY A 91 -0.34 -2.16 -1.22
CA GLY A 91 -0.07 -3.43 -1.90
C GLY A 91 1.40 -3.78 -2.01
N VAL A 92 2.29 -3.01 -1.37
CA VAL A 92 3.72 -3.28 -1.27
C VAL A 92 3.99 -3.89 0.09
N ASP A 93 4.52 -5.13 0.12
CA ASP A 93 5.03 -5.76 1.33
C ASP A 93 6.55 -5.90 1.22
N VAL A 94 7.26 -5.10 2.02
CA VAL A 94 8.73 -5.03 1.97
C VAL A 94 9.36 -6.34 2.44
N VAL A 95 8.76 -6.99 3.45
CA VAL A 95 9.32 -8.20 4.05
C VAL A 95 8.95 -9.42 3.19
N ASN A 96 7.67 -9.69 3.03
CA ASN A 96 7.21 -10.92 2.38
C ASN A 96 7.24 -10.83 0.84
N GLY A 97 7.06 -9.62 0.29
CA GLY A 97 7.00 -9.40 -1.15
C GLY A 97 8.37 -9.17 -1.79
N TYR A 98 9.32 -8.55 -1.07
CA TYR A 98 10.64 -8.21 -1.62
C TYR A 98 11.78 -8.97 -0.93
N LEU A 99 12.00 -8.78 0.37
CA LEU A 99 13.15 -9.32 1.08
C LEU A 99 13.16 -10.85 1.05
N LEU A 100 12.10 -11.50 1.54
CA LEU A 100 12.04 -12.96 1.59
C LEU A 100 12.01 -13.61 0.21
N GLN A 101 11.38 -12.99 -0.79
CA GLN A 101 11.43 -13.47 -2.17
C GLN A 101 12.84 -13.37 -2.76
N GLY A 102 13.55 -12.26 -2.51
CA GLY A 102 14.94 -12.10 -2.91
C GLY A 102 15.85 -13.15 -2.27
N LEU A 103 15.71 -13.36 -0.96
CA LEU A 103 16.46 -14.38 -0.23
C LEU A 103 16.15 -15.79 -0.72
N LYS A 104 14.89 -16.08 -1.03
CA LYS A 104 14.47 -17.35 -1.63
C LYS A 104 15.19 -17.59 -2.96
N LEU A 105 15.16 -16.61 -3.87
CA LEU A 105 15.85 -16.69 -5.16
C LEU A 105 17.36 -16.89 -5.00
N VAL A 106 18.00 -16.21 -4.04
CA VAL A 106 19.43 -16.41 -3.76
C VAL A 106 19.69 -17.85 -3.31
N LYS A 107 18.92 -18.38 -2.35
CA LYS A 107 19.06 -19.75 -1.87
C LYS A 107 18.85 -20.78 -2.98
N GLU A 108 17.80 -20.62 -3.77
CA GLU A 108 17.49 -21.51 -4.90
C GLU A 108 18.58 -21.47 -5.96
N ASN A 109 19.05 -20.28 -6.36
CA ASN A 109 20.11 -20.14 -7.36
C ASN A 109 21.44 -20.73 -6.90
N ILE A 110 21.82 -20.53 -5.64
CA ILE A 110 23.04 -21.11 -5.08
C ILE A 110 22.91 -22.64 -5.03
N ASN A 111 21.79 -23.15 -4.55
CA ASN A 111 21.54 -24.59 -4.50
C ASN A 111 21.57 -25.24 -5.89
N GLN A 112 20.97 -24.58 -6.89
CA GLN A 112 20.99 -25.04 -8.27
C GLN A 112 22.42 -25.03 -8.81
N LYS A 113 23.18 -23.95 -8.62
CA LYS A 113 24.58 -23.88 -9.06
C LYS A 113 25.47 -24.94 -8.40
N ILE A 114 25.23 -25.24 -7.12
CA ILE A 114 25.94 -26.33 -6.43
C ILE A 114 25.60 -27.66 -7.09
N GLN A 115 24.33 -27.93 -7.40
CA GLN A 115 23.92 -29.15 -8.09
C GLN A 115 24.49 -29.27 -9.50
N ASP A 116 24.46 -28.19 -10.29
CA ASP A 116 24.98 -28.17 -11.65
C ASP A 116 26.49 -28.47 -11.70
N LYS A 117 27.23 -28.09 -10.65
CA LYS A 117 28.69 -28.24 -10.58
C LYS A 117 29.17 -29.48 -9.83
N LEU A 118 28.45 -29.92 -8.80
CA LEU A 118 28.86 -31.02 -7.91
C LEU A 118 27.94 -32.25 -8.00
N GLY A 119 26.89 -32.19 -8.83
CA GLY A 119 25.86 -33.23 -8.93
C GLY A 119 24.97 -33.31 -7.68
N ASN A 120 24.38 -34.49 -7.45
CA ASN A 120 23.49 -34.74 -6.31
C ASN A 120 24.14 -35.64 -5.22
N GLY A 121 25.46 -35.80 -5.28
CA GLY A 121 26.20 -36.70 -4.39
C GLY A 121 26.57 -36.08 -3.04
N PHE A 122 27.35 -36.84 -2.26
CA PHE A 122 27.83 -36.46 -0.94
C PHE A 122 28.49 -35.07 -0.89
N ALA A 123 29.34 -34.75 -1.88
CA ALA A 123 30.02 -33.46 -1.97
C ALA A 123 29.06 -32.26 -2.11
N ALA A 124 27.99 -32.40 -2.91
CA ALA A 124 26.97 -31.37 -3.06
C ALA A 124 26.19 -31.14 -1.75
N ASN A 125 25.89 -32.21 -1.01
CA ASN A 125 25.21 -32.11 0.28
C ASN A 125 26.10 -31.44 1.34
N ILE A 126 27.40 -31.74 1.37
CA ILE A 126 28.35 -31.01 2.24
C ILE A 126 28.38 -29.53 1.88
N ALA A 127 28.50 -29.18 0.60
CA ALA A 127 28.57 -27.78 0.16
C ALA A 127 27.31 -26.99 0.54
N LYS A 128 26.11 -27.58 0.34
CA LYS A 128 24.83 -26.99 0.78
C LYS A 128 24.79 -26.78 2.29
N THR A 129 25.15 -27.81 3.06
CA THR A 129 25.16 -27.75 4.53
C THR A 129 26.14 -26.68 5.03
N ALA A 130 27.33 -26.60 4.45
CA ALA A 130 28.33 -25.61 4.81
C ALA A 130 27.88 -24.19 4.45
N TRP A 131 27.26 -23.98 3.28
CA TRP A 131 26.64 -22.71 2.92
C TRP A 131 25.57 -22.27 3.93
N GLU A 132 24.67 -23.19 4.31
CA GLU A 132 23.61 -22.90 5.27
C GLU A 132 24.15 -22.59 6.67
N THR A 133 25.07 -23.41 7.17
CA THR A 133 25.52 -23.34 8.57
C THR A 133 26.66 -22.36 8.80
N GLN A 134 27.56 -22.19 7.84
CA GLN A 134 28.76 -21.37 8.01
C GLN A 134 28.59 -19.95 7.47
N ILE A 135 27.63 -19.72 6.56
CA ILE A 135 27.39 -18.41 5.95
C ILE A 135 26.00 -17.90 6.33
N LEU A 136 24.92 -18.54 5.84
CA LEU A 136 23.56 -18.01 6.02
C LEU A 136 23.15 -17.90 7.49
N ALA A 137 23.46 -18.90 8.32
CA ALA A 137 23.13 -18.88 9.74
C ALA A 137 23.87 -17.79 10.53
N LYS A 138 24.95 -17.22 9.97
CA LYS A 138 25.69 -16.10 10.58
C LYS A 138 25.19 -14.74 10.09
N TRP A 139 24.34 -14.71 9.07
CA TRP A 139 23.81 -13.48 8.51
C TRP A 139 22.49 -13.12 9.19
N ASP A 140 22.42 -11.88 9.68
CA ASP A 140 21.18 -11.27 10.13
C ASP A 140 20.52 -10.58 8.93
N LEU A 141 19.51 -11.25 8.37
CA LEU A 141 18.87 -10.83 7.11
C LEU A 141 17.49 -10.21 7.33
N ASP A 142 17.15 -9.96 8.58
CA ASP A 142 15.86 -9.42 9.00
C ASP A 142 15.92 -7.89 9.19
N MET A 143 14.73 -7.29 9.31
CA MET A 143 14.56 -5.90 9.74
C MET A 143 14.09 -5.88 11.19
N HIS A 144 14.55 -4.89 11.96
CA HIS A 144 14.34 -4.85 13.40
C HIS A 144 13.81 -3.52 13.90
N LEU A 145 13.15 -3.59 15.06
CA LEU A 145 12.82 -2.44 15.89
C LEU A 145 13.48 -2.62 17.25
N GLU A 146 14.23 -1.63 17.71
CA GLU A 146 14.74 -1.55 19.08
C GLU A 146 14.03 -0.42 19.81
N LYS A 147 13.48 -0.74 20.98
CA LYS A 147 12.70 0.21 21.78
C LYS A 147 13.63 1.27 22.36
N THR A 148 13.21 2.52 22.24
CA THR A 148 13.90 3.71 22.76
C THR A 148 12.86 4.72 23.25
N ALA A 149 13.30 5.92 23.63
CA ALA A 149 12.43 7.03 23.97
C ALA A 149 12.89 8.33 23.30
N THR A 150 11.92 9.17 22.96
CA THR A 150 12.21 10.56 22.59
C THR A 150 12.79 11.32 23.78
N THR A 151 13.39 12.47 23.52
CA THR A 151 13.86 13.39 24.58
C THR A 151 12.72 13.78 25.54
N GLY A 152 11.47 13.81 25.07
CA GLY A 152 10.27 14.05 25.88
C GLY A 152 9.69 12.82 26.60
N GLY A 153 10.35 11.65 26.53
CA GLY A 153 9.91 10.42 27.18
C GLY A 153 8.80 9.65 26.47
N LEU A 154 8.45 10.01 25.23
CA LEU A 154 7.51 9.22 24.43
C LEU A 154 8.19 7.95 23.93
N GLU A 155 7.45 6.85 23.91
CA GLU A 155 7.92 5.60 23.32
C GLU A 155 8.23 5.80 21.84
N ALA A 156 9.43 5.35 21.44
CA ALA A 156 9.88 5.39 20.07
C ALA A 156 10.72 4.15 19.75
N TYR A 157 11.09 4.01 18.49
CA TYR A 157 11.82 2.85 17.99
C TYR A 157 12.95 3.30 17.08
N TYR A 158 14.10 2.67 17.25
CA TYR A 158 15.13 2.61 16.23
C TYR A 158 14.74 1.51 15.23
N MET A 159 14.61 1.86 13.95
CA MET A 159 14.36 0.89 12.88
C MET A 159 15.68 0.59 12.17
N PHE A 160 16.08 -0.67 12.05
CA PHE A 160 17.41 -0.98 11.50
C PHE A 160 17.48 -2.33 10.78
N ALA A 161 18.54 -2.46 9.98
CA ALA A 161 18.94 -3.71 9.36
C ALA A 161 20.47 -3.82 9.35
N THR A 162 20.98 -5.04 9.22
CA THR A 162 22.42 -5.30 9.19
C THR A 162 22.84 -5.73 7.80
N VAL A 163 23.85 -5.07 7.25
CA VAL A 163 24.49 -5.57 6.02
C VAL A 163 25.31 -6.80 6.41
N PRO A 164 25.10 -7.96 5.78
CA PRO A 164 25.81 -9.17 6.16
C PRO A 164 27.33 -9.01 6.08
N SER A 165 28.07 -9.59 7.02
CA SER A 165 29.53 -9.62 6.93
C SER A 165 29.98 -10.52 5.77
N MET A 166 31.00 -10.10 5.03
CA MET A 166 31.63 -10.93 3.99
C MET A 166 32.66 -11.92 4.57
N GLN A 167 33.03 -11.78 5.85
CA GLN A 167 34.01 -12.66 6.50
C GLN A 167 33.63 -14.15 6.43
N PRO A 168 32.36 -14.56 6.67
CA PRO A 168 31.96 -15.96 6.51
C PRO A 168 32.21 -16.54 5.12
N ILE A 169 32.08 -15.73 4.06
CA ILE A 169 32.36 -16.17 2.68
C ILE A 169 33.88 -16.33 2.48
N VAL A 170 34.67 -15.39 2.99
CA VAL A 170 36.13 -15.48 2.97
C VAL A 170 36.63 -16.72 3.70
N ASP A 171 36.12 -16.97 4.91
CA ASP A 171 36.49 -18.12 5.73
C ASP A 171 36.10 -19.43 5.04
N PHE A 172 34.92 -19.47 4.42
CA PHE A 172 34.48 -20.59 3.61
C PHE A 172 35.45 -20.85 2.45
N TYR A 173 35.79 -19.82 1.66
CA TYR A 173 36.75 -19.98 0.56
C TYR A 173 38.10 -20.51 1.05
N LYS A 174 38.68 -19.94 2.11
CA LYS A 174 39.94 -20.41 2.71
C LYS A 174 39.84 -21.88 3.16
N THR A 175 38.73 -22.25 3.77
CA THR A 175 38.50 -23.59 4.32
C THR A 175 38.34 -24.65 3.23
N TYR A 176 37.81 -24.32 2.04
CA TYR A 176 37.49 -25.33 1.01
C TYR A 176 38.34 -25.22 -0.27
N SER A 177 39.05 -24.12 -0.48
CA SER A 177 39.93 -23.93 -1.64
C SER A 177 41.10 -24.90 -1.70
N TRP A 178 41.54 -25.48 -0.57
CA TRP A 178 42.59 -26.51 -0.59
C TRP A 178 42.11 -27.83 -1.22
N ILE A 179 40.82 -28.15 -1.14
CA ILE A 179 40.23 -29.36 -1.74
C ILE A 179 39.71 -29.08 -3.16
N ALA A 180 39.06 -27.93 -3.34
CA ALA A 180 38.24 -27.64 -4.52
C ALA A 180 38.58 -26.28 -5.17
N GLY A 181 39.77 -25.73 -4.91
CA GLY A 181 40.17 -24.38 -5.33
C GLY A 181 40.02 -24.15 -6.83
N THR A 182 40.51 -25.06 -7.68
CA THR A 182 40.40 -24.94 -9.14
C THR A 182 38.94 -24.88 -9.60
N GLN A 183 38.05 -25.69 -9.01
CA GLN A 183 36.64 -25.70 -9.34
C GLN A 183 35.95 -24.42 -8.90
N ILE A 184 36.26 -23.92 -7.69
CA ILE A 184 35.71 -22.68 -7.15
C ILE A 184 36.19 -21.48 -7.99
N ASP A 185 37.47 -21.42 -8.31
CA ASP A 185 38.08 -20.37 -9.13
C ASP A 185 37.44 -20.32 -10.53
N ASN A 186 37.28 -21.48 -11.19
CA ASN A 186 36.62 -21.57 -12.49
C ASN A 186 35.14 -21.15 -12.41
N ALA A 187 34.44 -21.47 -11.32
CA ALA A 187 33.05 -21.04 -11.12
C ALA A 187 32.92 -19.52 -10.91
N LEU A 188 33.98 -18.87 -10.39
CA LEU A 188 34.05 -17.43 -10.15
C LEU A 188 34.85 -16.68 -11.22
N ALA A 189 35.25 -17.33 -12.32
CA ALA A 189 36.06 -16.70 -13.36
C ALA A 189 35.37 -15.50 -14.03
N GLY A 190 34.04 -15.50 -14.09
CA GLY A 190 33.23 -14.36 -14.55
C GLY A 190 33.12 -13.21 -13.53
N TYR A 191 33.68 -13.38 -12.33
CA TYR A 191 33.66 -12.41 -11.24
C TYR A 191 35.09 -12.18 -10.69
N PRO A 192 36.02 -11.66 -11.51
CA PRO A 192 37.45 -11.65 -11.16
C PRO A 192 37.75 -10.79 -9.93
N GLU A 193 37.06 -9.67 -9.72
CA GLU A 193 37.22 -8.82 -8.54
C GLU A 193 36.81 -9.55 -7.25
N LEU A 194 35.71 -10.30 -7.30
CA LEU A 194 35.24 -11.11 -6.17
C LEU A 194 36.26 -12.22 -5.85
N LEU A 195 36.73 -12.92 -6.89
CA LEU A 195 37.70 -13.98 -6.74
C LEU A 195 39.03 -13.48 -6.16
N ALA A 196 39.50 -12.31 -6.61
CA ALA A 196 40.70 -11.69 -6.07
C ALA A 196 40.56 -11.35 -4.57
N GLY A 197 39.41 -10.79 -4.16
CA GLY A 197 39.11 -10.52 -2.75
C GLY A 197 39.14 -11.79 -1.89
N LEU A 198 38.52 -12.88 -2.38
CA LEU A 198 38.50 -14.18 -1.70
C LEU A 198 39.90 -14.78 -1.54
N LYS A 199 40.70 -14.79 -2.61
CA LYS A 199 42.09 -15.31 -2.60
C LYS A 199 42.98 -14.56 -1.62
N ASN A 200 42.82 -13.24 -1.56
CA ASN A 200 43.57 -12.39 -0.63
C ASN A 200 43.03 -12.46 0.80
N GLY A 201 41.90 -13.15 1.02
CA GLY A 201 41.28 -13.23 2.32
C GLY A 201 40.78 -11.89 2.84
N ASN A 202 40.38 -10.98 1.95
CA ASN A 202 40.03 -9.60 2.25
C ASN A 202 38.53 -9.39 2.06
N ALA A 203 37.80 -9.28 3.19
CA ALA A 203 36.36 -9.13 3.20
C ALA A 203 35.87 -7.79 2.61
N ASP A 204 36.63 -6.70 2.78
CA ASP A 204 36.30 -5.39 2.19
C ASP A 204 36.40 -5.43 0.66
N ALA A 205 37.43 -6.12 0.13
CA ALA A 205 37.57 -6.31 -1.31
C ALA A 205 36.44 -7.18 -1.89
N VAL A 206 36.02 -8.22 -1.16
CA VAL A 206 34.84 -9.03 -1.51
C VAL A 206 33.59 -8.17 -1.53
N TRP A 207 33.38 -7.33 -0.52
CA TRP A 207 32.23 -6.43 -0.45
C TRP A 207 32.19 -5.44 -1.61
N LYS A 208 33.32 -4.79 -1.90
CA LYS A 208 33.44 -3.85 -3.02
C LYS A 208 33.08 -4.49 -4.37
N ALA A 209 33.48 -5.75 -4.57
CA ALA A 209 33.09 -6.50 -5.76
C ALA A 209 31.58 -6.80 -5.78
N VAL A 210 30.99 -7.18 -4.63
CA VAL A 210 29.53 -7.40 -4.50
C VAL A 210 28.76 -6.13 -4.84
N GLU A 211 29.18 -4.97 -4.34
CA GLU A 211 28.55 -3.69 -4.65
C GLU A 211 28.57 -3.38 -6.14
N GLN A 212 29.72 -3.55 -6.80
CA GLN A 212 29.88 -3.35 -8.24
C GLN A 212 28.89 -4.21 -9.04
N TYR A 213 28.82 -5.52 -8.77
CA TYR A 213 27.91 -6.41 -9.49
C TYR A 213 26.44 -6.17 -9.13
N ALA A 214 26.14 -5.77 -7.89
CA ALA A 214 24.79 -5.42 -7.47
C ALA A 214 24.27 -4.19 -8.24
N VAL A 215 25.07 -3.12 -8.33
CA VAL A 215 24.73 -1.93 -9.12
C VAL A 215 24.50 -2.29 -10.58
N GLN A 216 25.37 -3.11 -11.17
CA GLN A 216 25.21 -3.57 -12.55
C GLN A 216 23.93 -4.38 -12.75
N ALA A 217 23.63 -5.31 -11.85
CA ALA A 217 22.43 -6.15 -11.93
C ALA A 217 21.14 -5.32 -11.81
N ILE A 218 21.12 -4.34 -10.90
CA ILE A 218 19.98 -3.43 -10.71
C ILE A 218 19.81 -2.55 -11.95
N ALA A 219 20.90 -1.97 -12.46
CA ALA A 219 20.88 -1.16 -13.69
C ALA A 219 20.38 -1.96 -14.91
N ASN A 220 20.81 -3.21 -15.07
CA ASN A 220 20.37 -4.08 -16.16
C ASN A 220 18.88 -4.44 -16.05
N ARG A 221 18.38 -4.64 -14.82
CA ARG A 221 16.99 -5.04 -14.57
C ARG A 221 16.00 -3.89 -14.66
N PHE A 222 16.33 -2.75 -14.08
CA PHE A 222 15.41 -1.62 -13.92
C PHE A 222 15.72 -0.44 -14.85
N GLY A 223 16.87 -0.47 -15.53
CA GLY A 223 17.40 0.65 -16.30
C GLY A 223 18.26 1.57 -15.43
N VAL A 224 19.35 2.07 -16.02
CA VAL A 224 20.32 2.98 -15.36
C VAL A 224 19.69 4.29 -14.88
N THR A 225 18.57 4.71 -15.50
CA THR A 225 17.85 5.94 -15.15
C THR A 225 16.72 5.72 -14.15
N SER A 226 16.49 4.48 -13.69
CA SER A 226 15.48 4.23 -12.66
C SER A 226 15.91 4.81 -11.32
N ASP A 227 14.95 5.32 -10.55
CA ASP A 227 15.21 5.88 -9.22
C ASP A 227 15.95 4.90 -8.30
N LEU A 228 15.62 3.60 -8.38
CA LEU A 228 16.28 2.56 -7.59
C LEU A 228 17.75 2.38 -8.01
N ALA A 229 18.05 2.34 -9.31
CA ALA A 229 19.42 2.21 -9.79
C ALA A 229 20.26 3.43 -9.41
N ILE A 230 19.70 4.64 -9.56
CA ILE A 230 20.36 5.90 -9.19
C ILE A 230 20.62 5.94 -7.68
N LEU A 231 19.63 5.56 -6.86
CA LEU A 231 19.75 5.55 -5.40
C LEU A 231 20.80 4.56 -4.91
N VAL A 232 20.78 3.32 -5.39
CA VAL A 232 21.76 2.31 -4.94
C VAL A 232 23.16 2.71 -5.41
N LYS A 233 23.30 3.18 -6.66
CA LYS A 233 24.59 3.65 -7.17
C LYS A 233 25.15 4.80 -6.33
N SER A 234 24.32 5.77 -5.93
CA SER A 234 24.80 6.92 -5.15
C SER A 234 25.34 6.51 -3.78
N TYR A 235 24.74 5.53 -3.13
CA TYR A 235 25.24 4.99 -1.85
C TYR A 235 26.55 4.22 -2.01
N VAL A 236 26.68 3.43 -3.09
CA VAL A 236 27.92 2.68 -3.41
C VAL A 236 29.05 3.64 -3.78
N ASP A 237 28.80 4.59 -4.68
CA ASP A 237 29.80 5.61 -5.06
C ASP A 237 30.28 6.42 -3.85
N ALA A 238 29.37 6.68 -2.90
CA ALA A 238 29.69 7.38 -1.68
C ALA A 238 30.42 6.50 -0.64
N GLY A 239 30.49 5.16 -0.80
CA GLY A 239 31.05 4.27 0.22
C GLY A 239 30.30 4.34 1.55
N ARG A 240 28.97 4.45 1.50
CA ARG A 240 28.11 4.59 2.69
C ARG A 240 27.73 3.24 3.32
N VAL A 241 27.77 2.17 2.54
CA VAL A 241 27.33 0.83 2.94
C VAL A 241 28.54 -0.07 3.10
N ASN A 242 28.69 -0.69 4.27
CA ASN A 242 29.81 -1.54 4.61
C ASN A 242 29.29 -2.87 5.15
N HIS A 243 30.00 -3.95 4.84
CA HIS A 243 29.62 -5.28 5.31
C HIS A 243 29.80 -5.43 6.82
N GLY A 244 28.91 -6.19 7.46
CA GLY A 244 28.95 -6.42 8.91
C GLY A 244 28.52 -5.22 9.76
N HIS A 245 28.08 -4.12 9.15
CA HIS A 245 27.61 -2.94 9.86
C HIS A 245 26.08 -2.90 9.94
N THR A 246 25.59 -2.45 11.09
CA THR A 246 24.17 -2.14 11.30
C THR A 246 23.87 -0.68 10.93
N TYR A 247 22.75 -0.49 10.24
CA TYR A 247 22.28 0.78 9.73
C TYR A 247 20.86 1.07 10.21
N TYR A 248 20.69 2.25 10.80
CA TYR A 248 19.46 2.75 11.40
C TYR A 248 18.81 3.75 10.45
N LEU A 249 17.51 3.58 10.24
CA LEU A 249 16.69 4.49 9.46
C LEU A 249 16.65 5.87 10.14
N MET A 250 16.90 6.91 9.37
CA MET A 250 16.81 8.30 9.81
C MET A 250 16.07 9.14 8.79
N GLU A 251 15.61 10.31 9.23
CA GLU A 251 15.23 11.41 8.35
C GLU A 251 16.39 12.39 8.22
N GLY A 252 16.51 13.04 7.05
CA GLY A 252 17.51 14.08 6.79
C GLY A 252 18.76 13.56 6.08
N ALA A 253 19.87 14.28 6.23
CA ALA A 253 21.12 13.99 5.53
C ALA A 253 22.31 13.93 6.46
N LEU A 254 23.41 13.37 5.94
CA LEU A 254 24.70 13.33 6.59
C LEU A 254 25.73 13.99 5.67
N ASP A 255 26.41 15.01 6.18
CA ASP A 255 27.49 15.68 5.45
C ASP A 255 28.84 15.20 5.97
N ARG A 256 29.77 14.93 5.05
CA ARG A 256 31.15 14.63 5.39
C ARG A 256 31.88 15.90 5.74
N ILE A 257 32.38 15.99 6.97
CA ILE A 257 33.17 17.12 7.43
C ILE A 257 34.44 16.63 8.13
N THR A 258 35.41 17.54 8.29
CA THR A 258 36.58 17.30 9.12
C THR A 258 36.45 18.14 10.39
N GLU A 259 36.40 17.50 11.55
CA GLU A 259 36.35 18.15 12.86
C GLU A 259 37.55 17.67 13.68
N ASN A 260 38.34 18.61 14.22
CA ASN A 260 39.56 18.31 14.98
C ASN A 260 40.55 17.37 14.26
N GLY A 261 40.67 17.51 12.93
CA GLY A 261 41.55 16.67 12.10
C GLY A 261 41.03 15.26 11.82
N ARG A 262 39.80 14.93 12.22
CA ARG A 262 39.14 13.65 11.96
C ARG A 262 37.96 13.84 11.01
N ASN A 263 37.85 12.97 10.01
CA ASN A 263 36.66 12.92 9.16
C ASN A 263 35.50 12.27 9.91
N ILE A 264 34.35 12.94 9.92
CA ILE A 264 33.11 12.46 10.52
C ILE A 264 31.94 12.72 9.58
N ASN A 265 30.86 11.97 9.76
CA ASN A 265 29.58 12.27 9.13
C ASN A 265 28.71 13.01 10.14
N LYS A 266 28.34 14.25 9.83
CA LYS A 266 27.53 15.10 10.70
C LYS A 266 26.11 15.21 10.19
N TYR A 267 25.16 15.11 11.10
CA TYR A 267 23.74 15.27 10.81
C TYR A 267 23.47 16.68 10.29
N ARG A 268 22.66 16.72 9.22
CA ARG A 268 22.07 17.95 8.71
C ARG A 268 20.57 17.73 8.54
N GLU A 269 19.81 18.60 9.20
CA GLU A 269 18.39 18.75 8.93
C GLU A 269 18.21 19.14 7.45
N GLY A 270 17.49 18.29 6.70
CA GLY A 270 17.47 18.32 5.24
C GLY A 270 16.05 18.40 4.68
N GLU A 271 15.84 17.81 3.50
CA GLU A 271 14.49 17.50 3.04
C GLU A 271 13.94 16.32 3.85
N ALA A 272 12.61 16.22 3.96
CA ALA A 272 11.90 15.10 4.60
C ALA A 272 12.06 13.80 3.79
N LYS A 273 13.29 13.27 3.80
CA LYS A 273 13.73 12.10 3.06
C LYS A 273 14.36 11.09 4.00
N PHE A 274 14.09 9.81 3.74
CA PHE A 274 14.79 8.73 4.39
C PHE A 274 16.27 8.72 4.03
N ASN A 275 17.06 8.40 5.02
CA ASN A 275 18.46 8.03 4.89
C ASN A 275 18.79 7.01 5.97
N PHE A 276 20.06 6.64 6.10
CA PHE A 276 20.52 5.78 7.17
C PHE A 276 21.77 6.32 7.84
N CYS A 277 21.87 6.04 9.14
CA CYS A 277 23.04 6.29 9.95
C CYS A 277 23.56 4.98 10.54
N ASN A 278 24.86 4.92 10.82
CA ASN A 278 25.49 3.75 11.42
C ASN A 278 25.73 3.99 12.93
N ASN A 279 25.90 2.93 13.73
CA ASN A 279 26.33 3.05 15.13
C ASN A 279 27.60 2.23 15.43
N ASN A 280 28.49 2.10 14.43
CA ASN A 280 29.66 1.24 14.50
C ASN A 280 30.89 2.09 14.86
N ALA A 281 31.47 1.84 16.04
CA ALA A 281 32.66 2.57 16.51
C ALA A 281 33.88 2.41 15.59
N THR A 282 33.94 1.29 14.86
CA THR A 282 35.01 0.95 13.91
C THR A 282 34.79 1.50 12.51
N SER A 283 33.67 2.18 12.25
CA SER A 283 33.43 2.87 10.98
C SER A 283 34.52 3.93 10.74
N GLU A 284 34.98 4.07 9.51
CA GLU A 284 35.99 5.07 9.11
C GLU A 284 35.61 6.49 9.58
N TYR A 285 34.31 6.81 9.50
CA TYR A 285 33.74 8.11 9.87
C TYR A 285 33.07 8.10 11.26
N GLY A 286 33.27 7.03 12.04
CA GLY A 286 32.71 6.87 13.39
C GLY A 286 31.21 6.56 13.44
N PRO A 287 30.66 6.41 14.67
CA PRO A 287 29.24 6.22 14.89
C PRO A 287 28.47 7.53 14.67
N GLU A 288 27.30 7.43 14.05
CA GLU A 288 26.48 8.57 13.61
C GLU A 288 25.18 8.68 14.42
N LEU A 289 24.67 7.56 14.96
CA LEU A 289 23.34 7.48 15.57
C LEU A 289 23.09 8.51 16.67
N ALA A 290 24.08 8.76 17.53
CA ALA A 290 23.97 9.73 18.62
C ALA A 290 23.89 11.18 18.12
N ASP A 291 24.61 11.52 17.05
CA ASP A 291 24.61 12.85 16.44
C ASP A 291 23.29 13.13 15.70
N VAL A 292 22.72 12.10 15.06
CA VAL A 292 21.41 12.19 14.40
C VAL A 292 20.26 12.37 15.40
N GLY A 293 20.35 11.77 16.59
CA GLY A 293 19.42 12.01 17.69
C GLY A 293 17.96 11.65 17.37
N GLU A 294 17.03 12.60 17.55
CA GLU A 294 15.59 12.38 17.33
C GLU A 294 15.24 12.01 15.89
N ALA A 295 16.04 12.43 14.91
CA ALA A 295 15.77 12.13 13.50
C ALA A 295 15.94 10.65 13.14
N ALA A 296 16.61 9.86 14.00
CA ALA A 296 16.73 8.41 13.87
C ALA A 296 15.64 7.63 14.65
N LYS A 297 14.78 8.32 15.40
CA LYS A 297 13.74 7.71 16.24
C LYS A 297 12.38 7.81 15.55
N TRP A 298 11.65 6.70 15.58
CA TRP A 298 10.36 6.57 14.91
C TRP A 298 9.27 6.17 15.90
N ILE A 299 8.19 6.93 15.93
CA ILE A 299 7.01 6.68 16.74
C ILE A 299 6.01 5.90 15.87
N ILE A 300 5.47 4.82 16.44
CA ILE A 300 4.49 3.95 15.81
C ILE A 300 3.12 4.30 16.40
N GLU A 301 2.33 5.09 15.68
CA GLU A 301 1.04 5.59 16.15
C GLU A 301 -0.10 4.74 15.58
N PRO A 302 -0.90 4.03 16.39
CA PRO A 302 -1.99 3.20 15.89
C PRO A 302 -3.09 4.06 15.24
N VAL A 303 -3.64 3.60 14.12
CA VAL A 303 -4.84 4.21 13.52
C VAL A 303 -6.05 3.75 14.32
N LYS A 304 -6.82 4.69 14.88
CA LYS A 304 -7.91 4.40 15.82
C LYS A 304 -9.19 5.14 15.48
N ASP A 305 -10.30 4.65 16.02
CA ASP A 305 -11.59 5.34 16.00
C ASP A 305 -11.61 6.45 17.08
N ASN A 306 -10.85 7.51 16.87
CA ASN A 306 -10.86 8.70 17.72
C ASN A 306 -10.54 9.97 16.91
N ALA A 307 -10.73 11.15 17.50
CA ALA A 307 -10.56 12.43 16.80
C ALA A 307 -9.10 12.75 16.40
N ALA A 308 -8.10 12.18 17.07
CA ALA A 308 -6.69 12.44 16.81
C ALA A 308 -6.11 11.52 15.72
N ASP A 309 -6.49 10.24 15.75
CA ASP A 309 -5.80 9.16 15.05
C ASP A 309 -6.63 8.51 13.93
N TYR A 310 -7.79 9.06 13.59
CA TYR A 310 -8.67 8.47 12.57
C TYR A 310 -8.07 8.45 11.17
N PHE A 311 -8.53 7.51 10.36
CA PHE A 311 -8.48 7.59 8.91
C PHE A 311 -9.91 7.84 8.38
N GLY A 312 -10.05 8.62 7.32
CA GLY A 312 -11.36 8.96 6.76
C GLY A 312 -11.26 9.52 5.35
N VAL A 313 -12.42 9.81 4.76
CA VAL A 313 -12.51 10.37 3.40
C VAL A 313 -13.09 11.77 3.39
N ALA A 314 -12.55 12.63 2.55
CA ALA A 314 -13.06 13.99 2.34
C ALA A 314 -13.57 14.13 0.90
N PRO A 315 -14.86 13.83 0.63
CA PRO A 315 -15.47 14.15 -0.66
C PRO A 315 -15.32 15.65 -0.98
N VAL A 316 -15.05 15.97 -2.24
CA VAL A 316 -15.02 17.37 -2.68
C VAL A 316 -16.45 17.90 -2.83
N SER A 317 -16.69 19.17 -2.48
CA SER A 317 -18.04 19.75 -2.42
C SER A 317 -18.85 19.65 -3.72
N LYS A 318 -18.18 19.60 -4.88
CA LYS A 318 -18.84 19.42 -6.19
C LYS A 318 -19.45 18.03 -6.38
N MET A 319 -19.01 17.01 -5.65
CA MET A 319 -19.50 15.64 -5.76
C MET A 319 -20.77 15.45 -4.91
N LYS A 320 -21.70 16.40 -4.98
CA LYS A 320 -22.97 16.37 -4.26
C LYS A 320 -24.05 15.79 -5.16
N GLY A 321 -24.67 14.69 -4.73
CA GLY A 321 -25.79 14.07 -5.42
C GLY A 321 -27.08 14.88 -5.28
N LYS A 322 -28.09 14.53 -6.09
CA LYS A 322 -29.43 15.14 -5.99
C LYS A 322 -30.14 14.83 -4.67
N ASN A 323 -29.77 13.73 -4.01
CA ASN A 323 -30.22 13.34 -2.68
C ASN A 323 -29.59 14.17 -1.55
N GLY A 324 -28.71 15.14 -1.88
CA GLY A 324 -28.06 16.01 -0.91
C GLY A 324 -26.83 15.40 -0.23
N LYS A 325 -26.50 14.12 -0.51
CA LYS A 325 -25.31 13.43 0.00
C LYS A 325 -24.07 13.75 -0.84
N TYR A 326 -22.90 13.48 -0.29
CA TYR A 326 -21.61 13.65 -0.94
C TYR A 326 -21.00 12.31 -1.34
N PHE A 327 -20.31 12.26 -2.47
CA PHE A 327 -19.78 11.02 -2.99
C PHE A 327 -18.28 11.08 -3.26
N THR A 328 -17.60 9.96 -3.02
CA THR A 328 -16.20 9.76 -3.42
C THR A 328 -15.97 8.31 -3.79
N SER A 329 -14.84 8.01 -4.42
CA SER A 329 -14.39 6.63 -4.60
C SER A 329 -13.12 6.37 -3.82
N LEU A 330 -12.93 5.11 -3.43
CA LEU A 330 -11.80 4.66 -2.63
C LEU A 330 -11.35 3.27 -3.05
N TYR A 331 -10.05 3.04 -2.97
CA TYR A 331 -9.42 1.72 -3.11
C TYR A 331 -8.20 1.63 -2.17
N THR A 332 -8.24 0.70 -1.22
CA THR A 332 -7.20 0.50 -0.19
C THR A 332 -6.71 -0.93 -0.19
N ASP A 333 -5.48 -1.16 0.29
CA ASP A 333 -4.88 -2.49 0.40
C ASP A 333 -5.15 -3.17 1.74
N PHE A 334 -5.83 -2.46 2.65
CA PHE A 334 -6.26 -2.92 3.97
C PHE A 334 -7.79 -2.97 4.06
N PRO A 335 -8.36 -3.89 4.87
CA PRO A 335 -9.78 -3.92 5.17
C PRO A 335 -10.16 -2.76 6.08
N MET A 336 -11.41 -2.31 6.01
CA MET A 336 -11.87 -1.16 6.77
C MET A 336 -13.31 -1.30 7.24
N GLN A 337 -13.55 -1.01 8.51
CA GLN A 337 -14.89 -0.87 9.06
C GLN A 337 -15.41 0.55 8.83
N ILE A 338 -16.67 0.68 8.43
CA ILE A 338 -17.35 1.97 8.34
C ILE A 338 -17.74 2.43 9.75
N VAL A 339 -17.17 3.55 10.20
CA VAL A 339 -17.40 4.06 11.57
C VAL A 339 -18.58 5.02 11.63
N ASP A 340 -18.61 5.99 10.72
CA ASP A 340 -19.66 7.02 10.67
C ASP A 340 -20.78 6.62 9.70
N ASN A 341 -21.86 7.41 9.65
CA ASN A 341 -23.00 7.14 8.78
C ASN A 341 -22.62 7.30 7.29
N MET A 342 -22.14 6.22 6.69
CA MET A 342 -21.79 6.12 5.29
C MET A 342 -22.30 4.80 4.71
N ASN A 343 -22.50 4.79 3.40
CA ASN A 343 -22.82 3.58 2.64
C ASN A 343 -21.73 3.34 1.60
N ALA A 344 -21.34 2.08 1.41
CA ALA A 344 -20.38 1.67 0.41
C ALA A 344 -21.02 0.80 -0.67
N TYR A 345 -20.62 1.03 -1.90
CA TYR A 345 -21.27 0.48 -3.08
C TYR A 345 -20.27 -0.19 -4.04
N ILE A 346 -20.76 -1.33 -4.56
CA ILE A 346 -20.41 -2.08 -5.77
C ILE A 346 -20.23 -1.29 -7.05
N VAL A 347 -19.76 -1.86 -8.15
CA VAL A 347 -20.54 -1.79 -9.40
C VAL A 347 -20.57 -3.22 -9.93
N GLU A 348 -21.74 -3.77 -10.25
CA GLU A 348 -21.85 -5.14 -10.74
C GLU A 348 -21.92 -5.23 -12.27
N SER A 349 -22.52 -4.22 -12.90
CA SER A 349 -22.68 -4.19 -14.35
C SER A 349 -22.87 -2.77 -14.88
N ILE A 350 -22.99 -2.66 -16.21
CA ILE A 350 -23.41 -1.44 -16.89
C ILE A 350 -24.73 -1.76 -17.59
N GLY A 351 -25.76 -0.97 -17.33
CA GLY A 351 -27.07 -1.14 -17.94
C GLY A 351 -26.99 -1.01 -19.46
N THR A 352 -27.75 -1.84 -20.18
CA THR A 352 -27.69 -1.95 -21.65
C THR A 352 -29.00 -1.60 -22.35
N THR A 353 -30.10 -1.49 -21.60
CA THR A 353 -31.47 -1.31 -22.11
C THR A 353 -32.22 -0.23 -21.33
N GLY A 354 -33.29 0.30 -21.91
CA GLY A 354 -34.21 1.23 -21.23
C GLY A 354 -33.54 2.47 -20.62
N SER A 355 -34.03 2.87 -19.45
CA SER A 355 -33.56 4.01 -18.64
C SER A 355 -32.21 3.79 -17.97
N GLU A 356 -31.78 2.54 -17.83
CA GLU A 356 -30.51 2.12 -17.23
C GLU A 356 -29.37 2.08 -18.25
N LYS A 357 -29.68 2.15 -19.55
CA LYS A 357 -28.70 2.09 -20.62
C LYS A 357 -27.61 3.15 -20.43
N GLY A 358 -26.36 2.71 -20.28
CA GLY A 358 -25.22 3.61 -20.10
C GLY A 358 -25.05 4.14 -18.68
N TYR A 359 -25.70 3.50 -17.70
CA TYR A 359 -25.49 3.76 -16.28
C TYR A 359 -24.87 2.54 -15.60
N ALA A 360 -23.82 2.75 -14.81
CA ALA A 360 -23.31 1.69 -13.94
C ALA A 360 -24.38 1.31 -12.90
N GLN A 361 -24.42 0.04 -12.52
CA GLN A 361 -25.38 -0.53 -11.57
C GLN A 361 -24.64 -0.87 -10.27
N CYS A 362 -24.84 -0.10 -9.19
CA CYS A 362 -24.20 -0.40 -7.90
C CYS A 362 -25.19 -1.05 -6.96
N THR A 363 -24.66 -2.04 -6.27
CA THR A 363 -25.25 -2.70 -5.13
C THR A 363 -24.59 -2.18 -3.86
N LYS A 364 -25.38 -1.87 -2.83
CA LYS A 364 -24.83 -1.54 -1.51
C LYS A 364 -24.24 -2.80 -0.88
N ILE A 365 -23.00 -2.73 -0.41
CA ILE A 365 -22.32 -3.89 0.21
C ILE A 365 -22.05 -3.71 1.70
N ALA A 366 -22.07 -2.47 2.20
CA ALA A 366 -21.74 -2.15 3.58
C ALA A 366 -22.37 -0.81 4.00
N SER A 367 -22.79 -0.73 5.25
CA SER A 367 -23.23 0.47 5.96
C SER A 367 -22.41 0.62 7.25
N GLN A 368 -22.78 1.58 8.11
CA GLN A 368 -22.13 1.78 9.41
C GLN A 368 -22.02 0.47 10.23
N GLY A 369 -20.83 0.18 10.72
CA GLY A 369 -20.50 -1.02 11.49
C GLY A 369 -20.01 -2.20 10.62
N ASP A 370 -20.28 -2.19 9.32
CA ASP A 370 -19.87 -3.27 8.41
C ASP A 370 -18.41 -3.11 7.97
N ILE A 371 -17.82 -4.23 7.56
CA ILE A 371 -16.43 -4.33 7.12
C ILE A 371 -16.37 -4.45 5.60
N ILE A 372 -15.54 -3.64 4.97
CA ILE A 372 -15.19 -3.72 3.56
C ILE A 372 -13.87 -4.48 3.44
N PRO A 373 -13.82 -5.62 2.73
CA PRO A 373 -12.59 -6.37 2.53
C PRO A 373 -11.50 -5.56 1.82
N ALA A 374 -10.23 -5.87 2.14
CA ALA A 374 -9.08 -5.29 1.45
C ALA A 374 -9.16 -5.49 -0.07
N GLY A 375 -8.67 -4.52 -0.85
CA GLY A 375 -8.65 -4.67 -2.30
C GLY A 375 -10.04 -4.62 -2.94
N THR A 376 -11.03 -4.05 -2.27
CA THR A 376 -12.36 -3.78 -2.85
C THR A 376 -12.46 -2.33 -3.29
N PRO A 377 -12.49 -2.02 -4.60
CA PRO A 377 -12.76 -0.67 -5.06
C PRO A 377 -14.24 -0.34 -4.87
N ILE A 378 -14.53 0.82 -4.28
CA ILE A 378 -15.89 1.19 -3.87
C ILE A 378 -16.22 2.63 -4.25
N VAL A 379 -17.53 2.91 -4.30
CA VAL A 379 -18.08 4.25 -4.17
C VAL A 379 -18.61 4.42 -2.74
N LEU A 380 -18.31 5.56 -2.11
CA LEU A 380 -18.78 5.93 -0.79
C LEU A 380 -19.79 7.06 -0.91
N GLU A 381 -20.92 6.90 -0.23
CA GLU A 381 -21.90 7.95 0.06
C GLU A 381 -21.67 8.47 1.48
N CYS A 382 -21.53 9.78 1.62
CA CYS A 382 -21.15 10.47 2.83
C CYS A 382 -22.15 11.60 3.17
N GLU A 383 -22.33 11.86 4.47
CA GLU A 383 -23.16 12.98 4.95
C GLU A 383 -22.51 14.35 4.73
N THR A 384 -21.18 14.40 4.81
CA THR A 384 -20.42 15.66 4.80
C THR A 384 -19.18 15.57 3.91
N THR A 385 -18.51 16.69 3.71
CA THR A 385 -17.18 16.75 3.08
C THR A 385 -16.02 16.60 4.06
N GLN A 386 -16.31 16.52 5.37
CA GLN A 386 -15.30 16.54 6.43
C GLN A 386 -14.86 15.12 6.79
N SER A 387 -13.55 14.86 6.74
CA SER A 387 -13.02 13.51 6.99
C SER A 387 -13.26 13.00 8.41
N PHE A 388 -13.34 13.88 9.40
CA PHE A 388 -13.61 13.50 10.80
C PHE A 388 -15.06 13.02 11.03
N SER A 389 -15.96 13.25 10.07
CA SER A 389 -17.34 12.74 10.07
C SER A 389 -17.57 11.64 9.03
N ASN A 390 -16.50 11.17 8.38
CA ASN A 390 -16.50 10.16 7.33
C ASN A 390 -15.38 9.14 7.62
N ARG A 391 -15.34 8.61 8.84
CA ARG A 391 -14.24 7.78 9.34
C ARG A 391 -14.36 6.33 8.88
N LEU A 392 -13.20 5.75 8.59
CA LEU A 392 -12.99 4.37 8.19
C LEU A 392 -11.88 3.81 9.09
N LEU A 393 -12.14 2.71 9.80
CA LEU A 393 -11.18 2.11 10.72
C LEU A 393 -10.49 0.92 10.05
N PRO A 394 -9.17 0.98 9.78
CA PRO A 394 -8.42 -0.18 9.34
C PRO A 394 -8.44 -1.27 10.41
N ILE A 395 -8.88 -2.47 10.06
CA ILE A 395 -8.98 -3.60 10.98
C ILE A 395 -8.55 -4.90 10.30
N ALA A 396 -8.09 -5.86 11.10
CA ALA A 396 -7.75 -7.18 10.61
C ALA A 396 -9.02 -7.90 10.13
N ASN A 397 -9.02 -8.30 8.86
CA ASN A 397 -10.06 -9.09 8.24
C ASN A 397 -9.44 -9.82 7.04
N THR A 398 -9.87 -11.06 6.81
CA THR A 398 -9.31 -11.95 5.76
C THR A 398 -10.34 -12.31 4.69
N ASP A 399 -11.51 -11.68 4.72
CA ASP A 399 -12.54 -11.94 3.73
C ASP A 399 -12.05 -11.52 2.35
N ALA A 400 -12.47 -12.25 1.32
CA ALA A 400 -12.12 -11.94 -0.04
C ALA A 400 -12.96 -10.75 -0.56
N ALA A 401 -12.36 -9.95 -1.44
CA ALA A 401 -13.11 -8.91 -2.16
C ALA A 401 -14.24 -9.55 -3.00
N PRO A 402 -15.45 -8.93 -3.07
CA PRO A 402 -16.55 -9.43 -3.87
C PRO A 402 -16.18 -9.62 -5.35
N THR A 403 -16.46 -10.81 -5.90
CA THR A 403 -16.05 -11.18 -7.27
C THR A 403 -16.95 -10.60 -8.36
N ASN A 404 -18.17 -10.19 -8.02
CA ASN A 404 -19.11 -9.53 -8.92
C ASN A 404 -18.81 -8.03 -9.13
N ASN A 405 -17.79 -7.48 -8.46
CA ASN A 405 -17.41 -6.08 -8.63
C ASN A 405 -16.61 -5.84 -9.92
N ILE A 406 -17.14 -5.03 -10.84
CA ILE A 406 -16.46 -4.64 -12.08
C ILE A 406 -15.60 -3.37 -11.91
N LEU A 407 -15.66 -2.68 -10.77
CA LEU A 407 -14.72 -1.61 -10.45
C LEU A 407 -13.29 -2.13 -10.42
N LYS A 408 -12.38 -1.24 -10.77
CA LYS A 408 -10.93 -1.44 -10.71
C LYS A 408 -10.33 -0.31 -9.89
N GLY A 409 -9.14 -0.56 -9.36
CA GLY A 409 -8.37 0.42 -8.62
C GLY A 409 -6.88 0.17 -8.84
N VAL A 410 -6.10 1.24 -8.69
CA VAL A 410 -4.65 1.19 -8.64
C VAL A 410 -4.21 1.87 -7.35
N PHE A 411 -3.15 1.38 -6.70
CA PHE A 411 -2.67 1.95 -5.44
C PHE A 411 -1.88 3.25 -5.67
N PHE A 412 -1.11 3.30 -6.75
CA PHE A 412 -0.29 4.45 -7.12
C PHE A 412 -0.84 5.16 -8.34
N ASP A 413 -0.38 6.40 -8.55
CA ASP A 413 -0.62 7.11 -9.80
C ASP A 413 -0.04 6.30 -10.98
N GLU A 414 -0.87 6.01 -11.97
CA GLU A 414 -0.46 5.25 -13.15
C GLU A 414 -0.78 6.00 -14.44
N ALA A 415 0.09 5.86 -15.44
CA ALA A 415 -0.18 6.42 -16.76
C ALA A 415 -1.41 5.74 -17.37
N LYS A 416 -2.36 6.52 -17.85
CA LYS A 416 -3.59 6.01 -18.49
C LYS A 416 -3.30 4.97 -19.58
N ALA A 417 -2.23 5.18 -20.35
CA ALA A 417 -1.82 4.27 -21.42
C ALA A 417 -1.41 2.86 -20.94
N THR A 418 -0.95 2.69 -19.69
CA THR A 418 -0.64 1.37 -19.13
C THR A 418 -1.90 0.62 -18.69
N ILE A 419 -2.98 1.35 -18.42
CA ILE A 419 -4.27 0.83 -17.97
C ILE A 419 -5.20 0.51 -19.14
N GLU A 420 -5.26 1.38 -20.16
CA GLU A 420 -6.09 1.20 -21.36
C GLU A 420 -5.49 0.16 -22.33
N THR A 421 -5.66 -1.11 -21.99
CA THR A 421 -5.22 -2.25 -22.80
C THR A 421 -6.41 -2.96 -23.46
N GLY A 422 -6.16 -3.66 -24.57
CA GLY A 422 -7.17 -4.51 -25.23
C GLY A 422 -8.42 -3.77 -25.73
N GLY A 423 -8.29 -2.51 -26.16
CA GLY A 423 -9.41 -1.72 -26.68
C GLY A 423 -10.37 -1.18 -25.61
N LYS A 424 -10.03 -1.28 -24.33
CA LYS A 424 -10.83 -0.72 -23.22
C LYS A 424 -10.42 0.72 -22.94
N THR A 425 -11.38 1.51 -22.48
CA THR A 425 -11.19 2.92 -22.08
C THR A 425 -11.59 3.12 -20.64
N VAL A 426 -10.87 4.00 -19.94
CA VAL A 426 -11.10 4.30 -18.53
C VAL A 426 -12.30 5.22 -18.35
N ARG A 427 -13.07 4.97 -17.30
CA ARG A 427 -14.09 5.87 -16.77
C ARG A 427 -13.82 6.15 -15.31
N VAL A 428 -13.69 7.42 -14.95
CA VAL A 428 -13.40 7.85 -13.57
C VAL A 428 -14.67 8.34 -12.90
N PHE A 429 -14.74 8.15 -11.59
CA PHE A 429 -15.85 8.65 -10.79
C PHE A 429 -15.83 10.19 -10.74
N ASN A 430 -16.89 10.83 -11.22
CA ASN A 430 -17.00 12.28 -11.33
C ASN A 430 -18.48 12.71 -11.37
N ILE A 431 -18.71 14.01 -11.58
CA ILE A 431 -20.03 14.60 -11.74
C ILE A 431 -20.21 15.23 -13.13
N ASN A 432 -21.35 15.01 -13.77
CA ASN A 432 -21.79 15.74 -14.93
C ASN A 432 -22.38 17.11 -14.51
N PRO A 433 -21.85 18.23 -15.03
CA PRO A 433 -22.30 19.55 -14.62
C PRO A 433 -23.72 19.90 -15.11
N LYS A 434 -24.30 19.12 -16.04
CA LYS A 434 -25.65 19.37 -16.55
C LYS A 434 -26.69 18.96 -15.51
N THR A 435 -27.53 19.90 -15.09
CA THR A 435 -28.58 19.66 -14.07
C THR A 435 -29.75 18.81 -14.57
N THR A 436 -29.90 18.67 -15.89
CA THR A 436 -31.00 17.92 -16.53
C THR A 436 -30.79 16.42 -16.58
N VAL A 437 -29.59 15.91 -16.29
CA VAL A 437 -29.34 14.46 -16.31
C VAL A 437 -30.03 13.79 -15.11
N ARG A 438 -30.52 12.56 -15.29
CA ARG A 438 -31.23 11.80 -14.24
C ARG A 438 -30.39 11.73 -12.95
N ASN A 439 -29.17 11.21 -13.05
CA ASN A 439 -28.18 11.20 -11.98
C ASN A 439 -26.86 11.82 -12.47
N PRO A 440 -26.40 12.95 -11.87
CA PRO A 440 -25.19 13.62 -12.31
C PRO A 440 -23.91 12.95 -11.77
N ILE A 441 -23.98 12.15 -10.70
CA ILE A 441 -22.83 11.42 -10.18
C ILE A 441 -22.67 10.13 -11.00
N GLY A 442 -21.44 9.78 -11.40
CA GLY A 442 -21.18 8.53 -12.11
C GLY A 442 -19.78 8.38 -12.68
N PHE A 443 -19.61 7.42 -13.58
CA PHE A 443 -18.31 7.08 -14.18
C PHE A 443 -18.19 7.64 -15.59
N TYR A 444 -17.39 8.70 -15.75
CA TYR A 444 -17.28 9.47 -16.99
C TYR A 444 -15.93 9.25 -17.69
N ARG A 445 -15.91 9.43 -19.01
CA ARG A 445 -14.70 9.28 -19.82
C ARG A 445 -13.59 10.19 -19.32
N TYR A 446 -12.43 9.60 -19.06
CA TYR A 446 -11.28 10.34 -18.56
C TYR A 446 -10.46 10.93 -19.71
N SER A 447 -10.29 12.25 -19.71
CA SER A 447 -9.50 12.99 -20.70
C SER A 447 -8.06 13.25 -20.27
N GLY A 448 -7.72 13.07 -19.00
CA GLY A 448 -6.35 13.24 -18.51
C GLY A 448 -5.42 12.08 -18.89
N THR A 449 -4.17 12.20 -18.50
CA THR A 449 -3.08 11.26 -18.83
C THR A 449 -2.68 10.33 -17.68
N THR A 450 -3.09 10.64 -16.44
CA THR A 450 -2.70 9.90 -15.23
C THR A 450 -3.92 9.51 -14.41
N ILE A 451 -4.10 8.22 -14.16
CA ILE A 451 -5.10 7.72 -13.22
C ILE A 451 -4.55 7.87 -11.81
N LYS A 452 -5.31 8.51 -10.93
CA LYS A 452 -4.91 8.73 -9.54
C LYS A 452 -5.00 7.44 -8.72
N GLY A 453 -3.99 7.22 -7.89
CA GLY A 453 -3.97 6.12 -6.91
C GLY A 453 -5.14 6.19 -5.93
N ASN A 454 -5.48 5.03 -5.37
CA ASN A 454 -6.53 4.83 -4.37
C ASN A 454 -7.94 5.28 -4.76
N LYS A 455 -8.21 5.42 -6.06
CA LYS A 455 -9.54 5.73 -6.60
C LYS A 455 -10.09 4.58 -7.41
N ALA A 456 -11.39 4.34 -7.29
CA ALA A 456 -12.08 3.37 -8.12
C ALA A 456 -12.40 3.96 -9.50
N PHE A 457 -12.31 3.12 -10.53
CA PHE A 457 -12.62 3.43 -11.92
C PHE A 457 -13.20 2.21 -12.64
N LEU A 458 -13.77 2.40 -13.83
CA LEU A 458 -14.22 1.31 -14.71
C LEU A 458 -13.35 1.22 -15.97
N LEU A 459 -13.20 0.00 -16.48
CA LEU A 459 -12.63 -0.29 -17.80
C LEU A 459 -13.71 -0.81 -18.73
N VAL A 460 -13.97 -0.08 -19.81
CA VAL A 460 -15.13 -0.32 -20.68
C VAL A 460 -14.66 -0.45 -22.12
N ASP A 461 -15.14 -1.47 -22.82
CA ASP A 461 -14.80 -1.71 -24.22
C ASP A 461 -15.24 -0.51 -25.08
N ALA A 462 -14.28 0.08 -25.81
CA ALA A 462 -14.49 1.27 -26.63
C ALA A 462 -15.50 1.07 -27.76
N LYS A 463 -15.74 -0.17 -28.19
CA LYS A 463 -16.58 -0.52 -29.35
C LYS A 463 -17.99 -0.95 -28.98
N THR A 464 -18.31 -1.07 -27.69
CA THR A 464 -19.66 -1.46 -27.25
C THR A 464 -20.64 -0.29 -27.28
N SER A 465 -21.93 -0.60 -27.41
CA SER A 465 -23.04 0.37 -27.34
C SER A 465 -23.12 1.13 -26.00
N GLY A 466 -22.33 0.73 -24.98
CA GLY A 466 -22.06 1.44 -23.73
C GLY A 466 -20.89 2.45 -23.78
N ALA A 467 -20.36 2.78 -24.97
CA ALA A 467 -19.27 3.74 -25.13
C ALA A 467 -19.62 5.17 -24.64
N LYS A 468 -20.92 5.52 -24.62
CA LYS A 468 -21.49 6.69 -23.93
C LYS A 468 -21.99 6.26 -22.55
N LEU A 469 -21.12 6.34 -21.55
CA LEU A 469 -21.52 6.29 -20.14
C LEU A 469 -21.86 7.73 -19.74
N ASP A 470 -23.16 8.01 -19.58
CA ASP A 470 -23.67 9.35 -19.29
C ASP A 470 -24.01 9.56 -17.80
N GLY A 471 -23.80 8.54 -16.95
CA GLY A 471 -23.98 8.63 -15.49
C GLY A 471 -23.90 7.29 -14.75
N TYR A 472 -24.47 7.24 -13.54
CA TYR A 472 -24.60 6.04 -12.72
C TYR A 472 -26.05 5.87 -12.17
N ASP A 473 -26.57 4.65 -12.02
CA ASP A 473 -27.95 4.37 -11.56
C ASP A 473 -27.88 3.58 -10.24
N MET A 474 -28.30 4.21 -9.13
CA MET A 474 -28.47 3.50 -7.86
C MET A 474 -29.65 2.57 -8.02
N GLU A 475 -29.48 1.29 -7.68
CA GLU A 475 -30.64 0.44 -7.41
C GLU A 475 -31.57 1.16 -6.44
N GLU A 476 -32.79 1.42 -6.92
CA GLU A 476 -33.97 1.98 -6.26
C GLU A 476 -33.71 2.84 -5.01
N ASP A 477 -33.38 4.12 -5.22
CA ASP A 477 -33.97 5.14 -4.35
C ASP A 477 -35.48 5.05 -4.57
N GLY A 478 -36.22 4.52 -3.59
CA GLY A 478 -37.67 4.33 -3.57
C GLY A 478 -38.52 5.60 -3.69
N MET A 479 -38.11 6.54 -4.53
CA MET A 479 -38.93 7.63 -5.03
C MET A 479 -39.75 7.13 -6.21
N VAL A 480 -40.91 6.54 -5.91
CA VAL A 480 -42.04 6.45 -6.83
C VAL A 480 -42.57 7.87 -7.06
N ASN A 481 -41.85 8.69 -7.83
CA ASN A 481 -42.29 10.02 -8.19
C ASN A 481 -42.36 10.16 -9.71
N GLY A 482 -43.58 9.96 -10.22
CA GLY A 482 -44.08 10.67 -11.40
C GLY A 482 -44.00 9.90 -12.71
N ILE A 483 -45.15 9.32 -13.09
CA ILE A 483 -45.69 9.21 -14.47
C ILE A 483 -44.62 9.10 -15.56
N ASN A 484 -44.43 7.88 -16.07
CA ASN A 484 -43.70 7.66 -17.34
C ASN A 484 -44.30 8.52 -18.47
N GLU A 485 -43.41 9.06 -19.29
CA GLU A 485 -43.73 9.80 -20.50
C GLU A 485 -44.70 8.98 -21.38
N VAL A 486 -45.87 9.55 -21.71
CA VAL A 486 -46.87 8.89 -22.55
C VAL A 486 -46.34 8.82 -23.98
N THR A 487 -45.95 7.62 -24.42
CA THR A 487 -45.62 7.35 -25.81
C THR A 487 -46.81 7.72 -26.70
N SER A 488 -46.59 8.66 -27.64
CA SER A 488 -47.59 9.06 -28.61
C SER A 488 -47.71 7.99 -29.70
N GLU A 489 -48.41 6.89 -29.41
CA GLU A 489 -48.88 5.99 -30.47
C GLU A 489 -50.02 6.69 -31.22
N ALA A 490 -49.87 6.84 -32.54
CA ALA A 490 -50.95 7.31 -33.40
C ALA A 490 -52.04 6.25 -33.43
N ILE A 491 -53.10 6.43 -32.64
CA ILE A 491 -54.30 5.60 -32.73
C ILE A 491 -55.01 5.99 -34.02
N VAL A 492 -55.09 5.05 -34.97
CA VAL A 492 -55.95 5.15 -36.15
C VAL A 492 -57.38 5.33 -35.63
N THR A 493 -57.91 6.54 -35.78
CA THR A 493 -59.31 6.83 -35.42
C THR A 493 -60.19 6.31 -36.54
N ASP A 494 -60.91 5.24 -36.26
CA ASP A 494 -62.00 4.78 -37.12
C ASP A 494 -63.04 5.90 -37.23
N ALA A 495 -63.63 6.11 -38.42
CA ALA A 495 -64.52 7.25 -38.68
C ALA A 495 -65.80 7.25 -37.81
N ASN A 496 -66.06 6.16 -37.09
CA ASN A 496 -67.19 5.97 -36.18
C ASN A 496 -66.78 5.85 -34.69
N ALA A 497 -65.58 6.30 -34.30
CA ALA A 497 -65.12 6.22 -32.92
C ALA A 497 -66.07 6.93 -31.93
N VAL A 498 -66.47 6.22 -30.87
CA VAL A 498 -67.30 6.77 -29.79
C VAL A 498 -66.41 7.29 -28.67
N TYR A 499 -66.60 8.55 -28.28
CA TYR A 499 -65.82 9.22 -27.24
C TYR A 499 -66.58 9.26 -25.92
N TYR A 500 -65.88 9.04 -24.81
CA TYR A 500 -66.39 9.27 -23.47
C TYR A 500 -65.51 10.28 -22.73
N ASP A 501 -66.10 11.11 -21.89
CA ASP A 501 -65.35 11.92 -20.94
C ASP A 501 -64.79 11.05 -19.78
N LEU A 502 -63.99 11.66 -18.90
CA LEU A 502 -63.40 10.97 -17.75
C LEU A 502 -64.43 10.50 -16.71
N GLN A 503 -65.68 10.95 -16.81
CA GLN A 503 -66.79 10.51 -15.96
C GLN A 503 -67.62 9.39 -16.63
N GLY A 504 -67.22 8.92 -17.81
CA GLY A 504 -67.90 7.83 -18.52
C GLY A 504 -69.14 8.27 -19.29
N ARG A 505 -69.35 9.58 -19.51
CA ARG A 505 -70.46 10.10 -20.32
C ARG A 505 -70.04 10.17 -21.79
N ARG A 506 -70.94 9.75 -22.69
CA ARG A 506 -70.68 9.80 -24.14
C ARG A 506 -70.65 11.25 -24.64
N VAL A 507 -69.66 11.58 -25.46
CA VAL A 507 -69.45 12.89 -26.07
C VAL A 507 -69.56 12.79 -27.58
N GLU A 508 -70.54 13.47 -28.17
CA GLU A 508 -70.78 13.41 -29.63
C GLU A 508 -69.80 14.25 -30.45
N ARG A 509 -69.28 15.34 -29.87
CA ARG A 509 -68.34 16.27 -30.51
C ARG A 509 -67.20 16.61 -29.56
N PRO A 510 -66.13 15.80 -29.50
CA PRO A 510 -65.04 16.06 -28.59
C PRO A 510 -64.24 17.30 -29.04
N GLY A 511 -64.10 18.29 -28.14
CA GLY A 511 -63.17 19.40 -28.28
C GLY A 511 -61.77 19.04 -27.79
N ARG A 512 -60.84 20.02 -27.72
CA ARG A 512 -59.50 19.80 -27.17
C ARG A 512 -59.57 19.29 -25.72
N GLY A 513 -58.97 18.15 -25.42
CA GLY A 513 -59.06 17.53 -24.10
C GLY A 513 -58.75 16.04 -24.08
N ILE A 514 -58.93 15.43 -22.91
CA ILE A 514 -58.68 13.99 -22.67
C ILE A 514 -60.01 13.23 -22.73
N TYR A 515 -60.06 12.17 -23.52
CA TYR A 515 -61.22 11.31 -23.71
C TYR A 515 -60.85 9.84 -23.58
N ILE A 516 -61.86 8.98 -23.45
CA ILE A 516 -61.72 7.53 -23.53
C ILE A 516 -62.34 7.06 -24.84
N VAL A 517 -61.55 6.34 -25.65
CA VAL A 517 -61.98 5.70 -26.91
C VAL A 517 -61.53 4.25 -26.89
N ASN A 518 -62.45 3.31 -27.10
CA ASN A 518 -62.17 1.86 -27.05
C ASN A 518 -61.42 1.42 -25.77
N GLY A 519 -61.78 2.01 -24.62
CA GLY A 519 -61.17 1.70 -23.32
C GLY A 519 -59.76 2.31 -23.10
N LYS A 520 -59.23 3.09 -24.05
CA LYS A 520 -57.93 3.77 -23.93
C LYS A 520 -58.10 5.28 -23.78
N LYS A 521 -57.24 5.90 -22.97
CA LYS A 521 -57.18 7.37 -22.85
C LYS A 521 -56.52 7.96 -24.09
N VAL A 522 -57.16 8.94 -24.70
CA VAL A 522 -56.71 9.64 -25.92
C VAL A 522 -56.76 11.14 -25.65
N ILE A 523 -55.77 11.88 -26.17
CA ILE A 523 -55.73 13.34 -26.10
C ILE A 523 -56.07 13.89 -27.49
N ILE A 524 -57.15 14.67 -27.58
CA ILE A 524 -57.49 15.46 -28.76
C ILE A 524 -56.85 16.84 -28.59
N LYS A 525 -55.95 17.21 -29.51
CA LYS A 525 -55.15 18.44 -29.47
C LYS A 525 -55.79 19.62 -30.17
#